data_AF-A0A7S6MHI4-F1
#
_entry.id   AF-A0A7S6MHI4-F1
#
_cell.length_a   1.000
_cell.length_b   1.000
_cell.length_c   1.000
_cell.angle_alpha   90.00
_cell.angle_beta   90.00
_cell.angle_gamma   90.00
#
_symmetry.space_group_name_H-M   'P 1'
#
loop_
_entity.id
_entity.type
_entity.pdbx_description
1 polymer ?
#
loop_
_entity_poly.entity_id
_entity_poly.type
_entity_poly.pdbx_seq_one_letter_code
_entity_poly.pdbx_strand_id
1 'polypeptide(L)'
;MRSIVKLSLVLSILFLFSSQAVASDSYVNNSAEKLASGVANTLTGWLELPKNIILTSQKEGPVYGITIGLGMGVMHSVGRTLVGALDAVTFLVPTKPSVNPPYIWQDFSRETSY
;
A
#
# COMPACT_ATOMS: atom_id res chain seq x y z
N MET A 1 -24.36 -8.45 48.79
CA MET A 1 -24.31 -7.28 47.87
C MET A 1 -22.88 -6.93 47.44
N ARG A 2 -21.91 -6.77 48.36
CA ARG A 2 -20.49 -6.46 48.02
C ARG A 2 -19.80 -7.46 47.06
N SER A 3 -20.08 -8.75 47.18
CA SER A 3 -19.50 -9.80 46.32
C SER A 3 -20.05 -9.79 44.89
N ILE A 4 -21.34 -9.49 44.72
CA ILE A 4 -22.01 -9.38 43.41
C ILE A 4 -21.49 -8.17 42.63
N VAL A 5 -21.27 -7.03 43.31
CA VAL A 5 -20.67 -5.83 42.69
C VAL A 5 -19.25 -6.11 42.19
N LYS A 6 -18.42 -6.80 43.00
CA LYS A 6 -17.07 -7.21 42.59
C LYS A 6 -17.08 -8.16 41.38
N LEU A 7 -17.99 -9.14 41.37
CA LEU A 7 -18.14 -10.08 40.27
C LEU A 7 -18.56 -9.38 38.97
N SER A 8 -19.49 -8.42 39.06
CA SER A 8 -19.92 -7.59 37.93
C SER A 8 -18.79 -6.71 37.38
N LEU A 9 -17.93 -6.19 38.27
CA LEU A 9 -16.76 -5.38 37.90
C LEU A 9 -15.70 -6.22 37.17
N VAL A 10 -15.41 -7.43 37.67
CA VAL A 10 -14.50 -8.39 37.02
C VAL A 10 -15.06 -8.82 35.66
N LEU A 11 -16.36 -9.08 35.56
CA LEU A 11 -17.00 -9.46 34.31
C LEU A 11 -16.97 -8.32 33.28
N SER A 12 -17.19 -7.07 33.70
CA SER A 12 -17.08 -5.90 32.83
C SER A 12 -15.65 -5.68 32.31
N ILE A 13 -14.64 -5.93 33.16
CA ILE A 13 -13.23 -5.87 32.76
C ILE A 13 -12.93 -6.94 31.71
N LEU A 14 -13.46 -8.16 31.86
CA LEU A 14 -13.28 -9.25 30.88
C LEU A 14 -13.93 -8.93 29.52
N PHE A 15 -15.06 -8.22 29.49
CA PHE A 15 -15.70 -7.76 28.25
C PHE A 15 -14.92 -6.64 27.53
N LEU A 16 -14.06 -5.89 28.22
CA LEU A 16 -13.20 -4.88 27.59
C LEU A 16 -12.04 -5.53 26.81
N PHE A 17 -11.63 -6.76 27.16
CA PHE A 17 -10.52 -7.46 26.50
C PHE A 17 -10.93 -8.28 25.28
N SER A 18 -12.21 -8.65 25.15
CA SER A 18 -12.69 -9.49 24.03
C SER A 18 -12.83 -8.74 22.70
N SER A 19 -12.82 -7.40 22.70
CA SER A 19 -12.97 -6.58 21.48
C SER A 19 -11.67 -6.38 20.68
N GLN A 20 -10.52 -6.83 21.20
CA GLN A 20 -9.20 -6.62 20.56
C GLN A 20 -8.94 -7.57 19.37
N ALA A 21 -9.66 -8.69 19.27
CA ALA A 21 -9.41 -9.72 18.25
C ALA A 21 -9.91 -9.34 16.84
N VAL A 22 -10.97 -8.53 16.72
CA VAL A 22 -11.49 -8.10 15.40
C VAL A 22 -10.66 -6.94 14.83
N ALA A 23 -10.09 -6.09 15.69
CA ALA A 23 -9.19 -5.02 15.28
C ALA A 23 -7.79 -5.53 14.88
N SER A 24 -7.32 -6.64 15.48
CA SER A 24 -6.02 -7.22 15.13
C SER A 24 -5.97 -7.72 13.70
N ASP A 25 -7.04 -8.32 13.19
CA ASP A 25 -7.06 -8.86 11.83
C ASP A 25 -6.90 -7.76 10.78
N SER A 26 -7.63 -6.65 10.91
CA SER A 26 -7.50 -5.52 9.98
C SER A 26 -6.15 -4.81 10.12
N TYR A 27 -5.65 -4.64 11.35
CA TYR A 27 -4.33 -4.04 11.58
C TYR A 27 -3.22 -4.86 10.93
N VAL A 28 -3.18 -6.16 11.23
CA VAL A 28 -2.16 -7.07 10.72
C VAL A 28 -2.25 -7.16 9.21
N ASN A 29 -3.46 -7.27 8.65
CA ASN A 29 -3.65 -7.34 7.21
C ASN A 29 -3.17 -6.06 6.50
N ASN A 30 -3.56 -4.88 6.98
CA ASN A 30 -3.13 -3.60 6.38
C ASN A 30 -1.61 -3.40 6.50
N SER A 31 -1.04 -3.72 7.67
CA SER A 31 0.41 -3.59 7.90
C SER A 31 1.20 -4.57 7.03
N ALA A 32 0.72 -5.81 6.89
CA ALA A 32 1.33 -6.82 6.04
C ALA A 32 1.23 -6.45 4.54
N GLU A 33 0.06 -5.97 4.09
CA GLU A 33 -0.14 -5.50 2.72
C GLU A 33 0.75 -4.29 2.40
N LYS A 34 0.84 -3.32 3.33
CA LYS A 34 1.71 -2.15 3.20
C LYS A 34 3.19 -2.54 3.14
N LEU A 35 3.63 -3.50 3.97
CA LEU A 35 5.00 -4.02 3.91
C LEU A 35 5.27 -4.73 2.58
N ALA A 36 4.39 -5.65 2.17
CA ALA A 36 4.55 -6.44 0.96
C ALA A 36 4.58 -5.57 -0.29
N SER A 37 3.61 -4.66 -0.41
CA SER A 37 3.55 -3.68 -1.51
C SER A 37 4.73 -2.71 -1.46
N GLY A 38 5.13 -2.21 -0.29
CA GLY A 38 6.28 -1.33 -0.11
C GLY A 38 7.59 -1.96 -0.59
N VAL A 39 7.87 -3.20 -0.16
CA VAL A 39 9.05 -3.97 -0.60
C VAL A 39 9.00 -4.22 -2.11
N ALA A 40 7.85 -4.67 -2.62
CA ALA A 40 7.67 -4.91 -4.05
C ALA A 40 7.93 -3.64 -4.88
N ASN A 41 7.36 -2.51 -4.47
CA ASN A 41 7.49 -1.22 -5.15
C ASN A 41 8.91 -0.67 -5.11
N THR A 42 9.61 -0.87 -4.00
CA THR A 42 11.03 -0.51 -3.87
C THR A 42 11.87 -1.26 -4.90
N LEU A 43 11.70 -2.58 -4.98
CA LEU A 43 12.50 -3.46 -5.84
C LEU A 43 12.12 -3.38 -7.33
N THR A 44 10.85 -3.07 -7.63
CA THR A 44 10.31 -3.17 -8.99
C THR A 44 9.86 -1.83 -9.58
N GLY A 45 10.08 -0.71 -8.89
CA GLY A 45 9.70 0.62 -9.37
C GLY A 45 10.30 0.98 -10.74
N TRP A 46 11.47 0.43 -11.11
CA TRP A 46 12.07 0.62 -12.43
C TRP A 46 11.20 0.12 -13.60
N LEU A 47 10.26 -0.81 -13.34
CA LEU A 47 9.30 -1.28 -14.35
C LEU A 47 8.27 -0.21 -14.75
N GLU A 48 8.16 0.90 -14.00
CA GLU A 48 7.31 2.03 -14.41
C GLU A 48 7.83 2.68 -15.71
N LEU A 49 9.13 2.58 -15.98
CA LEU A 49 9.74 3.15 -17.17
C LEU A 49 9.22 2.50 -18.46
N PRO A 50 9.39 1.19 -18.70
CA PRO A 50 8.83 0.54 -19.87
C PRO A 50 7.30 0.60 -19.90
N LYS A 51 6.64 0.53 -18.74
CA LYS A 51 5.17 0.63 -18.63
C LYS A 51 4.65 1.96 -19.19
N ASN A 52 5.21 3.10 -18.77
CA ASN A 52 4.75 4.41 -19.23
C ASN A 52 5.07 4.65 -20.71
N ILE A 53 6.21 4.17 -21.22
CA ILE A 53 6.51 4.23 -22.66
C ILE A 53 5.43 3.50 -23.46
N ILE A 54 5.04 2.29 -23.04
CA ILE A 54 4.00 1.50 -23.71
C ILE A 54 2.64 2.18 -23.60
N LEU A 55 2.24 2.63 -22.41
CA LEU A 55 0.94 3.28 -22.17
C LEU A 55 0.78 4.56 -22.99
N THR A 56 1.77 5.45 -22.94
CA THR A 56 1.73 6.70 -23.71
C THR A 56 1.84 6.42 -25.21
N SER A 57 2.61 5.40 -25.62
CA SER A 57 2.65 4.97 -27.03
C SER A 57 1.27 4.51 -27.54
N GLN A 58 0.51 3.78 -26.72
CA GLN A 58 -0.83 3.31 -27.05
C GLN A 58 -1.86 4.44 -27.08
N LYS A 59 -1.70 5.46 -26.23
CA LYS A 59 -2.64 6.60 -26.13
C LYS A 59 -2.42 7.66 -27.20
N GLU A 60 -1.16 8.05 -27.44
CA GLU A 60 -0.79 9.23 -28.23
C GLU A 60 0.15 8.92 -29.40
N GLY A 61 0.58 7.66 -29.52
CA GLY A 61 1.45 7.18 -30.59
C GLY A 61 2.92 7.04 -30.18
N PRO A 62 3.73 6.33 -31.00
CA PRO A 62 5.08 5.90 -30.61
C PRO A 62 6.05 7.04 -30.29
N VAL A 63 5.96 8.17 -30.99
CA VAL A 63 6.84 9.33 -30.78
C VAL A 63 6.59 9.97 -29.41
N TYR A 64 5.33 10.10 -29.00
CA TYR A 64 4.95 10.60 -27.69
C TYR A 64 5.36 9.62 -26.58
N GLY A 65 5.23 8.31 -26.80
CA GLY A 65 5.66 7.32 -25.82
C GLY A 65 7.17 7.31 -25.56
N ILE A 66 7.99 7.49 -26.59
CA ILE A 66 9.46 7.55 -26.42
C ILE A 66 9.90 8.86 -25.73
N THR A 67 9.17 9.96 -25.92
CA THR A 67 9.54 11.27 -25.37
C THR A 67 8.84 11.52 -24.02
N ILE A 68 7.54 11.74 -24.04
CA ILE A 68 6.70 12.00 -22.85
C ILE A 68 6.59 10.76 -21.97
N GLY A 69 6.36 9.58 -22.57
CA GLY A 69 6.24 8.33 -21.83
C GLY A 69 7.53 7.94 -21.10
N LEU A 70 8.70 8.26 -21.67
CA LEU A 70 9.99 8.07 -21.00
C LEU A 70 10.13 9.01 -19.79
N GLY A 71 9.82 10.29 -19.96
CA GLY A 71 9.87 11.27 -18.87
C GLY A 71 8.93 10.91 -17.71
N MET A 72 7.68 10.58 -18.03
CA MET A 72 6.70 10.08 -17.05
C MET A 72 7.16 8.78 -16.39
N GLY A 73 7.72 7.87 -17.18
CA GLY A 73 8.27 6.61 -16.69
C GLY A 73 9.37 6.79 -15.65
N VAL A 74 10.32 7.70 -15.89
CA VAL A 74 11.38 8.04 -14.92
C VAL A 74 10.79 8.62 -13.65
N MET A 75 9.86 9.58 -13.76
CA MET A 75 9.21 10.20 -12.60
C MET A 75 8.46 9.17 -11.75
N HIS A 76 7.68 8.29 -12.39
CA HIS A 76 6.96 7.23 -11.69
C HIS A 76 7.89 6.15 -11.13
N SER A 77 9.00 5.84 -11.79
CA SER A 77 9.99 4.91 -11.24
C SER A 77 10.59 5.43 -9.95
N VAL A 78 11.03 6.70 -9.93
CA VAL A 78 11.58 7.33 -8.73
C VAL A 78 10.51 7.41 -7.64
N GLY A 79 9.32 7.91 -7.98
CA GLY A 79 8.21 8.03 -7.02
C GLY A 79 7.81 6.69 -6.42
N ARG A 80 7.65 5.64 -7.24
CA ARG A 80 7.23 4.30 -6.78
C ARG A 80 8.28 3.65 -5.91
N THR A 81 9.56 3.78 -6.25
CA THR A 81 10.65 3.24 -5.42
C THR A 81 10.75 3.97 -4.09
N LEU A 82 10.72 5.31 -4.08
CA LEU A 82 10.85 6.09 -2.84
C LEU A 82 9.63 5.92 -1.93
N VAL A 83 8.42 6.03 -2.46
CA VAL A 83 7.19 5.84 -1.70
C VAL A 83 7.07 4.39 -1.22
N GLY A 84 7.44 3.42 -2.05
CA GLY A 84 7.52 2.02 -1.64
C GLY A 84 8.47 1.79 -0.46
N ALA A 85 9.64 2.43 -0.47
CA ALA A 85 10.60 2.33 0.63
C ALA A 85 10.05 2.98 1.91
N LEU A 86 9.38 4.12 1.79
CA LEU A 86 8.69 4.76 2.91
C LEU A 86 7.57 3.89 3.48
N ASP A 87 6.77 3.25 2.63
CA ASP A 87 5.72 2.33 3.06
C ASP A 87 6.31 1.10 3.79
N ALA A 88 7.42 0.56 3.29
CA ALA A 88 8.11 -0.57 3.92
C ALA A 88 8.70 -0.21 5.30
N VAL A 89 9.25 1.00 5.47
CA VAL A 89 9.78 1.47 6.77
C VAL A 89 8.65 1.83 7.74
N THR A 90 7.55 2.38 7.23
CA THR A 90 6.40 2.83 8.02
C THR A 90 5.28 1.79 8.11
N PHE A 91 5.56 0.52 7.83
CA PHE A 91 4.55 -0.54 7.72
C PHE A 91 3.75 -0.79 8.99
N LEU A 92 4.33 -0.50 10.17
CA LEU A 92 3.65 -0.60 11.47
C LEU A 92 2.53 0.44 11.64
N VAL A 93 2.50 1.47 10.80
CA VAL A 93 1.37 2.41 10.73
C VAL A 93 0.36 1.82 9.74
N PRO A 94 -0.81 1.32 10.20
CA PRO A 94 -1.75 0.49 9.43
C PRO A 94 -2.59 1.34 8.45
N THR A 95 -1.92 2.05 7.55
CA THR A 95 -2.55 2.76 6.42
C THR A 95 -2.66 1.80 5.23
N LYS A 96 -3.48 2.20 4.25
CA LYS A 96 -3.44 1.56 2.94
C LYS A 96 -2.08 1.82 2.27
N PRO A 97 -1.67 0.99 1.30
CA PRO A 97 -0.51 1.27 0.45
C PRO A 97 -0.63 2.67 -0.16
N SER A 98 0.46 3.43 -0.13
CA SER A 98 0.48 4.80 -0.66
C SER A 98 0.50 4.81 -2.18
N VAL A 99 1.09 3.79 -2.82
CA VAL A 99 1.10 3.66 -4.28
C VAL A 99 -0.15 2.93 -4.77
N ASN A 100 -0.81 3.47 -5.81
CA ASN A 100 -1.96 2.85 -6.45
C ASN A 100 -1.73 2.71 -7.98
N PRO A 101 -1.83 1.49 -8.56
CA PRO A 101 -2.10 0.21 -7.91
C PRO A 101 -0.98 -0.23 -6.93
N PRO A 102 -1.29 -0.95 -5.83
CA PRO A 102 -0.32 -1.42 -4.85
C PRO A 102 0.87 -2.18 -5.42
N TYR A 103 0.65 -2.95 -6.49
CA TYR A 103 1.71 -3.65 -7.23
C TYR A 103 1.74 -3.21 -8.68
N ILE A 104 2.93 -3.15 -9.28
CA ILE A 104 3.09 -2.66 -10.64
C ILE A 104 2.41 -3.55 -11.68
N TRP A 105 2.38 -4.86 -11.41
CA TRP A 105 1.74 -5.87 -12.26
C TRP A 105 0.25 -6.06 -12.02
N GLN A 106 -0.32 -5.39 -11.01
CA GLN A 106 -1.74 -5.56 -10.70
C GLN A 106 -2.65 -4.95 -11.77
N ASP A 107 -2.23 -3.81 -12.34
CA ASP A 107 -2.90 -3.21 -13.48
C ASP A 107 -1.87 -2.46 -14.33
N PHE A 108 -1.38 -3.14 -15.38
CA PHE A 108 -0.44 -2.56 -16.32
C PHE A 108 -1.08 -1.51 -17.24
N SER A 109 -2.41 -1.50 -17.37
CA SER A 109 -3.14 -0.60 -18.27
C SER A 109 -3.41 0.79 -17.65
N ARG A 110 -3.13 0.94 -16.35
CA ARG A 110 -3.43 2.12 -15.55
C ARG A 110 -2.17 2.88 -15.13
N GLU A 111 -2.24 4.20 -15.17
CA GLU A 111 -1.19 5.07 -14.64
C GLU A 111 -1.11 5.02 -13.12
N THR A 112 0.10 5.20 -12.59
CA THR A 112 0.38 5.12 -11.16
C THR A 112 0.07 6.44 -10.47
N SER A 113 -0.59 6.36 -9.31
CA SER A 113 -0.86 7.51 -8.43
C SER A 113 -0.31 7.27 -7.02
N TYR A 114 -0.10 8.35 -6.27
CA TYR A 114 0.45 8.36 -4.91
C TYR A 114 -0.50 9.09 -3.95
#